data_AF-A0A1H5X9T4-F1
#
_entry.id   AF-A0A1H5X9T4-F1
#
_cell.length_a   1.000
_cell.length_b   1.000
_cell.length_c   1.000
_cell.angle_alpha   90.00
_cell.angle_beta   90.00
_cell.angle_gamma   90.00
#
_symmetry.space_group_name_H-M   'P 1'
#
loop_
_entity.id
_entity.type
_entity.pdbx_description
1 polymer ?
#
loop_
_entity_poly.entity_id
_entity_poly.type
_entity_poly.pdbx_seq_one_letter_code
_entity_poly.pdbx_strand_id
1 'polypeptide(L)'
;MVALADLSTRLVLCAACSDKPPQERLDRLSIRAADLLARPSLPGADVASVVAGSCTEVFVRSAADADDVLCCVCGPNVDISELVRRARRGLADLAARR
;
A
#
# COMPACT_ATOMS: atom_id res chain seq x y z
N MET A 1 -4.75 8.43 4.31
CA MET A 1 -5.22 7.09 4.77
C MET A 1 -4.10 6.10 4.55
N VAL A 2 -3.95 5.13 5.46
CA VAL A 2 -3.00 4.02 5.32
C VAL A 2 -3.76 2.70 5.55
N ALA A 3 -3.51 1.68 4.75
CA ALA A 3 -4.10 0.36 4.92
C ALA A 3 -3.05 -0.73 4.72
N LEU A 4 -3.09 -1.78 5.54
CA LEU A 4 -2.39 -3.02 5.30
C LEU A 4 -3.31 -3.96 4.52
N ALA A 5 -2.82 -4.53 3.44
CA ALA A 5 -3.54 -5.50 2.65
C ALA A 5 -2.67 -6.73 2.36
N ASP A 6 -3.35 -7.83 2.10
CA ASP A 6 -2.76 -9.08 1.63
C ASP A 6 -3.01 -9.20 0.12
N LEU A 7 -1.93 -9.34 -0.66
CA LEU A 7 -1.95 -9.40 -2.11
C LEU A 7 -2.51 -10.72 -2.64
N SER A 8 -2.33 -11.82 -1.88
CA SER A 8 -2.76 -13.15 -2.28
C SER A 8 -4.30 -13.29 -2.28
N THR A 9 -4.94 -12.74 -1.25
CA THR A 9 -6.39 -12.73 -1.03
C THR A 9 -7.05 -11.47 -1.57
N ARG A 10 -6.26 -10.42 -1.84
CA ARG A 10 -6.71 -9.08 -2.25
C ARG A 10 -7.63 -8.43 -1.21
N LEU A 11 -7.35 -8.66 0.06
CA LEU A 11 -8.14 -8.12 1.17
C LEU A 11 -7.35 -7.08 1.95
N VAL A 12 -8.03 -6.01 2.35
CA VAL A 12 -7.50 -5.09 3.36
C VAL A 12 -7.66 -5.72 4.74
N LEU A 13 -6.53 -5.95 5.41
CA LEU A 13 -6.46 -6.55 6.75
C LEU A 13 -6.80 -5.53 7.84
N CYS A 14 -6.27 -4.31 7.70
CA CYS A 14 -6.58 -3.19 8.59
C CYS A 14 -6.35 -1.84 7.89
N ALA A 15 -7.03 -0.79 8.36
CA ALA A 15 -6.88 0.55 7.82
C ALA A 15 -6.92 1.62 8.91
N ALA A 16 -6.03 2.61 8.80
CA ALA A 16 -6.01 3.83 9.57
C ALA A 16 -6.46 5.00 8.68
N CYS A 17 -7.60 5.59 9.04
CA CYS A 17 -8.26 6.66 8.28
C CYS A 17 -8.95 7.64 9.24
N SER A 18 -9.00 8.91 8.85
CA SER A 18 -9.73 9.94 9.60
C SER A 18 -11.24 9.72 9.53
N ASP A 19 -11.72 9.34 8.34
CA ASP A 19 -13.11 8.97 8.08
C ASP A 19 -13.15 7.55 7.55
N LYS A 20 -14.12 6.74 8.02
CA LYS A 20 -14.28 5.36 7.58
C LYS A 20 -14.67 5.32 6.10
N PRO A 21 -13.81 4.80 5.20
CA PRO A 21 -14.16 4.66 3.80
C PRO A 21 -15.22 3.56 3.62
N PRO A 22 -15.99 3.60 2.54
CA PRO A 22 -16.84 2.48 2.14
C PRO A 22 -15.98 1.27 1.79
N GLN A 23 -16.50 0.06 2.02
CA GLN A 23 -15.76 -1.20 1.82
C GLN A 23 -15.29 -1.35 0.36
N GLU A 24 -16.13 -0.95 -0.60
CA GLU A 24 -15.84 -1.02 -2.03
C GLU A 24 -14.63 -0.16 -2.42
N ARG A 25 -14.29 0.86 -1.62
CA ARG A 25 -13.07 1.65 -1.82
C ARG A 25 -11.83 0.88 -1.35
N LEU A 26 -11.93 0.14 -0.24
CA LEU A 26 -10.84 -0.69 0.28
C LEU A 26 -10.57 -1.86 -0.66
N ASP A 27 -11.61 -2.52 -1.17
CA ASP A 27 -11.48 -3.64 -2.11
C ASP A 27 -10.84 -3.18 -3.44
N ARG A 28 -11.23 -2.00 -3.95
CA ARG A 28 -10.57 -1.41 -5.14
C ARG A 28 -9.10 -1.10 -4.90
N LEU A 29 -8.75 -0.69 -3.67
CA LEU A 29 -7.38 -0.34 -3.31
C LEU A 29 -6.48 -1.58 -3.27
N SER A 30 -6.94 -2.69 -2.67
CA SER A 30 -6.18 -3.94 -2.61
C SER A 30 -6.02 -4.59 -3.99
N ILE A 31 -7.08 -4.61 -4.81
CA ILE A 31 -7.02 -5.12 -6.18
C ILE A 31 -5.99 -4.32 -6.99
N ARG A 32 -6.04 -3.00 -6.91
CA ARG A 32 -5.11 -2.12 -7.62
C ARG A 32 -3.66 -2.32 -7.17
N ALA A 33 -3.43 -2.52 -5.87
CA ALA A 33 -2.10 -2.82 -5.35
C ALA A 33 -1.54 -4.10 -5.97
N ALA A 34 -2.35 -5.16 -6.02
CA ALA A 34 -1.98 -6.43 -6.65
C ALA A 34 -1.67 -6.27 -8.14
N ASP A 35 -2.53 -5.58 -8.88
CA ASP A 35 -2.32 -5.38 -10.32
C ASP A 35 -1.05 -4.58 -10.63
N LEU A 36 -0.79 -3.51 -9.88
CA LEU A 36 0.38 -2.66 -10.11
C LEU A 36 1.68 -3.33 -9.70
N LEU A 37 1.69 -4.07 -8.59
CA LEU A 37 2.89 -4.77 -8.10
C LEU A 37 3.11 -6.14 -8.76
N ALA A 38 2.14 -6.66 -9.50
CA ALA A 38 2.31 -7.84 -10.36
C ALA A 38 2.95 -7.50 -11.71
N ARG A 39 2.98 -6.21 -12.11
CA ARG A 39 3.53 -5.81 -13.40
C ARG A 39 5.05 -6.06 -13.45
N PRO A 40 5.54 -6.82 -14.43
CA PRO A 40 6.94 -7.25 -14.52
C PRO A 40 7.91 -6.15 -14.98
N SER A 41 7.47 -4.89 -15.06
CA SER A 41 8.26 -3.80 -15.67
C SER A 41 9.59 -3.52 -14.96
N LEU A 42 9.75 -3.95 -13.71
CA LEU A 42 11.03 -4.02 -13.02
C LEU A 42 11.05 -5.26 -12.09
N PRO A 43 11.97 -6.22 -12.29
CA PRO A 43 12.19 -7.29 -11.33
C PRO A 43 12.55 -6.66 -9.97
N GLY A 44 11.77 -6.96 -8.93
CA GLY A 44 11.98 -6.40 -7.59
C GLY A 44 11.33 -5.05 -7.32
N ALA A 45 10.37 -4.60 -8.12
CA ALA A 45 9.55 -3.43 -7.77
C ALA A 45 8.72 -3.71 -6.52
N ASP A 46 9.23 -3.30 -5.37
CA ASP A 46 8.57 -3.34 -4.07
C ASP A 46 7.71 -2.09 -3.83
N VAL A 47 7.69 -1.16 -4.79
CA VAL A 47 6.94 0.08 -4.71
C VAL A 47 6.23 0.36 -6.04
N ALA A 48 4.96 0.74 -5.96
CA ALA A 48 4.20 1.28 -7.07
C ALA A 48 3.46 2.55 -6.62
N SER A 49 3.15 3.44 -7.57
CA SER A 49 2.28 4.58 -7.28
C SER A 49 1.42 4.94 -8.48
N VAL A 50 0.28 5.57 -8.18
CA VAL A 50 -0.63 6.09 -9.20
C VAL A 50 -1.25 7.39 -8.70
N VAL A 51 -1.41 8.35 -9.60
CA VAL A 51 -2.15 9.58 -9.34
C VAL A 51 -3.63 9.30 -9.59
N ALA A 52 -4.46 9.48 -8.57
CA ALA A 52 -5.89 9.26 -8.58
C ALA A 52 -6.63 10.56 -8.20
N GLY A 53 -6.92 11.39 -9.21
CA GLY A 53 -7.51 12.71 -9.00
C GLY A 53 -6.55 13.65 -8.26
N SER A 54 -6.97 14.18 -7.11
CA SER A 54 -6.16 15.07 -6.27
C SER A 54 -5.26 14.32 -5.27
N CYS A 55 -5.27 13.00 -5.28
CA CYS A 55 -4.50 12.17 -4.36
C CYS A 55 -3.52 11.28 -5.12
N THR A 56 -2.46 10.87 -4.42
CA THR A 56 -1.52 9.86 -4.87
C THR A 56 -1.72 8.61 -4.02
N GLU A 57 -1.93 7.47 -4.68
CA GLU A 57 -1.93 6.17 -4.05
C GLU A 57 -0.53 5.57 -4.22
N VAL A 58 0.07 5.17 -3.10
CA VAL A 58 1.41 4.57 -3.05
C VAL A 58 1.29 3.21 -2.41
N PHE A 59 1.84 2.19 -3.05
CA PHE A 59 1.81 0.81 -2.62
C PHE A 59 3.24 0.36 -2.34
N VAL A 60 3.48 -0.18 -1.15
CA VAL A 60 4.80 -0.64 -0.71
C VAL A 60 4.67 -2.09 -0.26
N ARG A 61 5.24 -3.03 -1.01
CA ARG A 61 5.30 -4.44 -0.67
C ARG A 61 6.33 -4.67 0.44
N SER A 62 6.02 -5.57 1.37
CA SER A 62 6.95 -5.95 2.42
C SER A 62 8.11 -6.77 1.85
N ALA A 63 9.31 -6.53 2.40
CA ALA A 63 10.49 -7.33 2.09
C ALA A 63 10.53 -8.64 2.89
N ALA A 64 9.81 -8.70 4.01
CA ALA A 64 9.74 -9.87 4.87
C ALA A 64 8.64 -10.86 4.43
N ASP A 65 7.57 -10.35 3.81
CA ASP A 65 6.45 -11.12 3.31
C ASP A 65 5.99 -10.51 1.98
N ALA A 66 6.11 -11.27 0.88
CA ALA A 66 5.82 -10.76 -0.45
C ALA A 66 4.31 -10.52 -0.68
N ASP A 67 3.45 -11.10 0.16
CA ASP A 67 2.00 -10.94 0.09
C ASP A 67 1.52 -9.72 0.90
N ASP A 68 2.26 -9.25 1.90
CA ASP A 68 1.90 -8.04 2.63
C ASP A 68 2.23 -6.76 1.82
N VAL A 69 1.27 -5.84 1.79
CA VAL A 69 1.44 -4.50 1.18
C VAL A 69 0.85 -3.40 2.06
N LEU A 70 1.57 -2.28 2.18
CA LEU A 70 0.99 -1.02 2.68
C LEU A 70 0.49 -0.17 1.52
N CYS A 71 -0.80 0.16 1.57
CA CYS A 71 -1.48 1.07 0.66
C CYS A 71 -1.65 2.44 1.33
N CYS A 72 -0.95 3.45 0.83
CA CYS A 72 -0.99 4.82 1.35
C CYS A 72 -1.72 5.73 0.36
N VAL A 73 -2.81 6.36 0.78
CA VAL A 73 -3.51 7.39 0.00
C VAL A 73 -3.21 8.75 0.60
N CYS A 74 -2.49 9.57 -0.16
CA CYS A 74 -1.91 10.83 0.29
C CYS A 74 -2.39 12.00 -0.57
N GLY A 75 -2.44 13.20 0.01
CA GLY A 75 -2.70 14.44 -0.74
C GLY A 75 -1.51 14.87 -1.61
N PRO A 76 -1.67 15.98 -2.36
CA PRO A 76 -0.72 16.37 -3.41
C PRO A 76 0.64 16.88 -2.90
N ASN A 77 0.74 17.22 -1.61
CA ASN A 77 1.93 17.83 -1.01
C ASN A 77 2.76 16.86 -0.17
N VAL A 78 2.60 15.54 -0.37
CA VAL A 78 3.35 14.54 0.40
C VAL A 78 4.72 14.29 -0.24
N ASP A 79 5.75 14.19 0.59
CA ASP A 79 7.04 13.64 0.18
C ASP A 79 6.91 12.12 0.03
N ILE A 80 6.87 11.65 -1.21
CA ILE A 80 6.70 10.22 -1.55
C ILE A 80 7.91 9.40 -1.09
N SER A 81 9.12 9.95 -1.18
CA SER A 81 10.34 9.23 -0.79
C SER A 81 10.39 9.00 0.72
N GLU A 82 10.07 10.03 1.51
CA GLU A 82 9.96 9.91 2.96
C GLU A 82 8.80 9.00 3.38
N LEU A 83 7.67 9.07 2.67
CA LEU A 83 6.53 8.16 2.89
C LEU A 83 6.92 6.70 2.69
N VAL A 84 7.57 6.36 1.57
CA VAL A 84 8.03 5.00 1.26
C VAL A 84 9.00 4.51 2.32
N ARG A 85 9.95 5.35 2.74
CA ARG A 85 10.91 5.01 3.81
C ARG A 85 10.20 4.67 5.12
N ARG A 86 9.19 5.46 5.50
CA ARG A 86 8.38 5.20 6.71
C ARG A 86 7.52 3.94 6.57
N ALA A 87 6.91 3.73 5.42
CA ALA A 87 6.09 2.55 5.14
C ALA A 87 6.92 1.26 5.25
N ARG A 88 8.11 1.22 4.65
CA ARG A 88 9.03 0.07 4.76
C ARG A 88 9.41 -0.24 6.21
N ARG A 89 9.70 0.79 7.01
CA ARG A 89 9.96 0.62 8.45
C ARG A 89 8.74 0.06 9.18
N GLY A 90 7.56 0.60 8.93
CA GLY A 90 6.32 0.10 9.54
C GLY A 90 6.03 -1.36 9.20
N LEU A 91 6.26 -1.79 7.96
CA LEU A 91 6.14 -3.20 7.55
C LEU A 91 7.14 -4.09 8.29
N ALA A 92 8.40 -3.66 8.41
CA ALA A 92 9.40 -4.40 9.16
C ALA A 92 9.01 -4.57 10.65
N ASP A 93 8.49 -3.50 11.27
CA ASP A 93 8.01 -3.53 12.66
C ASP A 93 6.79 -4.44 12.84
N LEU A 94 5.89 -4.52 11.86
CA LEU A 94 4.74 -5.42 11.87
C LEU A 94 5.16 -6.88 11.69
N ALA A 95 6.08 -7.15 10.77
CA ALA A 95 6.61 -8.49 10.54
C ALA A 95 7.33 -9.04 11.77
N ALA A 96 8.07 -8.19 12.50
CA ALA A 96 8.77 -8.59 13.73
C ALA A 96 7.84 -8.93 14.92
N ARG A 97 6.54 -8.66 14.81
CA ARG A 97 5.54 -8.92 15.86
C ARG A 97 4.65 -10.12 15.57
N ARG A 98 4.79 -10.75 14.39
CA ARG A 98 4.12 -11.99 14.01
C ARG A 98 4.98 -13.19 14.41
#